data_AF-A0AA95FKI8-F1
#
_entry.id   AF-A0AA95FKI8-F1
#
_cell.length_a   1.000
_cell.length_b   1.000
_cell.length_c   1.000
_cell.angle_alpha   90.00
_cell.angle_beta   90.00
_cell.angle_gamma   90.00
#
_symmetry.space_group_name_H-M   'P 1'
#
loop_
_entity.id
_entity.type
_entity.pdbx_description
1 polymer ?
#
loop_
_entity_poly.entity_id
_entity_poly.type
_entity_poly.pdbx_seq_one_letter_code
_entity_poly.pdbx_strand_id
1 'polypeptide(L)'
;MTKILIQNMFYNHGGEYYLIICKYKGEINPGDYIVINQDFKIKIEKIENGLFETLTLSVSRDSFEKVNEKLYNREFFIEKM
;
A
#
# COMPACT_ATOMS: atom_id res chain seq x y z
N MET A 1 16.82 1.25 -1.39
CA MET A 1 15.75 1.55 -0.41
C MET A 1 14.46 1.70 -1.19
N THR A 2 13.50 0.81 -0.96
CA THR A 2 12.22 0.79 -1.71
C THR A 2 11.23 1.77 -1.08
N LYS A 3 10.52 2.52 -1.93
CA LYS A 3 9.54 3.52 -1.52
C LYS A 3 8.30 3.47 -2.41
N ILE A 4 7.17 3.92 -1.86
CA ILE A 4 5.95 4.19 -2.61
C ILE A 4 5.44 5.59 -2.33
N LEU A 5 4.85 6.22 -3.34
CA LEU A 5 4.03 7.42 -3.19
C LEU A 5 2.57 7.00 -3.39
N ILE A 6 1.81 6.99 -2.30
CA ILE A 6 0.37 6.68 -2.35
C ILE A 6 -0.33 7.86 -3.02
N GLN A 7 -0.99 7.62 -4.15
CA GLN A 7 -1.74 8.64 -4.89
C GLN A 7 -3.22 8.62 -4.52
N ASN A 8 -3.79 7.42 -4.36
CA ASN A 8 -5.19 7.27 -3.98
C ASN A 8 -5.44 5.94 -3.25
N MET A 9 -6.58 5.85 -2.56
CA MET A 9 -6.99 4.68 -1.82
C MET A 9 -8.49 4.46 -1.97
N PHE A 10 -8.89 3.21 -2.19
CA PHE A 10 -10.28 2.82 -2.36
C PHE A 10 -10.59 1.64 -1.45
N TYR A 11 -11.79 1.62 -0.87
CA TYR A 11 -12.29 0.43 -0.20
C TYR A 11 -13.10 -0.41 -1.19
N ASN A 12 -12.70 -1.67 -1.38
CA ASN A 12 -13.49 -2.61 -2.17
C ASN A 12 -14.47 -3.35 -1.27
N HIS A 13 -15.72 -2.88 -1.25
CA HIS A 13 -16.81 -3.48 -0.48
C HIS A 13 -17.14 -4.93 -0.88
N GLY A 14 -16.86 -5.34 -2.12
CA GLY A 14 -17.19 -6.69 -2.60
C GLY A 14 -16.19 -7.77 -2.19
N GLY A 15 -14.96 -7.39 -1.87
CA GLY A 15 -13.88 -8.32 -1.47
C GLY A 15 -13.30 -8.04 -0.08
N GLU A 16 -13.81 -7.03 0.63
CA GLU A 16 -13.36 -6.59 1.96
C GLU A 16 -11.85 -6.31 2.06
N TYR A 17 -11.29 -5.58 1.08
CA TYR A 17 -9.89 -5.13 1.12
C TYR A 17 -9.77 -3.67 0.68
N TYR A 18 -8.62 -3.06 0.99
CA TYR A 18 -8.28 -1.74 0.47
C TYR A 18 -7.39 -1.87 -0.76
N LEU A 19 -7.62 -0.99 -1.72
CA LEU A 19 -6.79 -0.80 -2.90
C LEU A 19 -5.99 0.48 -2.73
N ILE A 20 -4.68 0.39 -2.90
CA ILE A 20 -3.78 1.53 -2.91
C ILE A 20 -3.26 1.71 -4.33
N ILE A 21 -3.47 2.89 -4.90
CA ILE A 21 -2.85 3.30 -6.17
C ILE A 21 -1.59 4.09 -5.82
N CYS A 22 -0.44 3.63 -6.29
CA CYS A 22 0.82 4.27 -5.96
C CYS A 22 1.81 4.30 -7.12
N LYS A 23 2.70 5.29 -7.07
CA LYS A 23 4.00 5.24 -7.75
C LYS A 23 5.01 4.54 -6.86
N TYR A 24 6.04 3.95 -7.45
CA TYR A 24 7.01 3.17 -6.71
C TYR A 24 8.43 3.44 -7.19
N LYS A 25 9.40 3.22 -6.30
CA LYS A 25 10.82 3.20 -6.60
C LYS A 25 11.46 1.99 -5.95
N GLY A 26 12.04 1.12 -6.76
CA GLY A 26 12.61 -0.16 -6.33
C GLY A 26 11.66 -1.32 -6.59
N GLU A 27 11.99 -2.48 -6.05
CA GLU A 27 11.18 -3.70 -6.18
C GLU A 27 10.16 -3.78 -5.04
N ILE A 28 8.96 -4.29 -5.31
CA ILE A 28 7.89 -4.53 -4.33
C ILE A 28 7.32 -5.91 -4.60
N ASN A 29 7.17 -6.72 -3.55
CA ASN A 29 6.69 -8.09 -3.64
C ASN A 29 5.47 -8.31 -2.72
N PRO A 30 4.57 -9.25 -3.07
CA PRO A 30 3.54 -9.69 -2.13
C PRO A 30 4.19 -10.19 -0.83
N GLY A 31 3.62 -9.82 0.31
CA GLY A 31 4.17 -10.09 1.65
C GLY A 31 4.97 -8.93 2.25
N ASP A 32 5.47 -8.01 1.42
CA ASP A 32 6.12 -6.78 1.88
C ASP A 32 5.15 -5.89 2.69
N TYR A 33 5.70 -4.98 3.49
CA TYR A 33 4.94 -4.07 4.34
C TYR A 33 5.16 -2.61 3.99
N ILE A 34 4.08 -1.85 3.88
CA ILE A 34 4.11 -0.38 3.86
C ILE A 34 4.24 0.11 5.30
N VAL A 35 5.33 0.80 5.62
CA VAL A 35 5.59 1.33 6.96
C VAL A 35 4.92 2.69 7.10
N ILE A 36 3.87 2.78 7.92
CA ILE A 36 3.15 4.04 8.17
C ILE A 36 3.85 4.82 9.30
N ASN A 37 4.14 4.13 10.40
CA ASN A 37 4.96 4.62 11.51
C ASN A 37 5.59 3.43 12.25
N GLN A 38 6.20 3.66 13.42
CA GLN A 38 6.90 2.61 14.17
C GLN A 38 5.98 1.48 14.64
N ASP A 39 4.70 1.78 14.88
CA ASP A 39 3.72 0.87 15.45
C ASP A 39 2.77 0.26 14.39
N PHE A 40 2.69 0.88 13.21
CA PHE A 40 1.74 0.51 12.17
C PHE A 40 2.40 0.23 10.83
N LYS A 41 2.10 -0.97 10.33
CA LYS A 41 2.50 -1.49 9.03
C LYS A 41 1.30 -2.08 8.31
N ILE A 42 1.27 -1.94 7.00
CA ILE A 42 0.19 -2.46 6.15
C ILE A 42 0.77 -3.51 5.23
N LYS A 43 0.27 -4.75 5.33
CA LYS A 43 0.74 -5.87 4.50
C LYS A 43 0.19 -5.78 3.07
N ILE A 44 1.07 -5.95 2.09
CA ILE A 44 0.74 -6.05 0.68
C ILE A 44 0.36 -7.51 0.37
N GLU A 45 -0.87 -7.75 -0.05
CA GLU A 45 -1.37 -9.09 -0.37
C GLU A 45 -1.27 -9.41 -1.86
N LYS A 46 -1.55 -8.41 -2.72
CA LYS A 46 -1.49 -8.56 -4.18
C LYS A 46 -0.97 -7.29 -4.83
N ILE A 47 -0.34 -7.46 -5.99
CA ILE A 47 0.23 -6.38 -6.80
C ILE A 47 -0.28 -6.55 -8.22
N GLU A 48 -0.83 -5.48 -8.76
CA GLU A 48 -1.26 -5.39 -10.15
C GLU A 48 -0.61 -4.17 -10.80
N ASN A 49 -0.20 -4.32 -12.06
CA ASN A 49 0.32 -3.21 -12.83
C ASN A 49 -0.82 -2.31 -13.28
N GLY A 50 -0.77 -1.05 -12.89
CA GLY A 50 -1.65 0.00 -13.39
C GLY A 50 -1.10 0.66 -14.66
N LEU A 51 -1.86 1.62 -15.18
CA LEU A 51 -1.42 2.47 -16.28
C LEU A 51 -0.37 3.49 -15.81
N PHE A 52 0.43 4.00 -16.74
CA PHE A 52 1.40 5.06 -16.47
C PHE A 52 2.36 4.71 -15.32
N GLU A 53 2.96 3.52 -15.28
CA GLU A 53 3.93 3.13 -14.24
C GLU A 53 3.38 3.26 -12.81
N THR A 54 2.09 2.99 -12.63
CA THR A 54 1.48 2.88 -11.30
C THR A 54 1.34 1.42 -10.92
N LEU A 55 1.28 1.15 -9.62
CA LEU A 55 0.87 -0.12 -9.08
C LEU A 55 -0.46 0.04 -8.34
N THR A 56 -1.29 -0.97 -8.47
CA THR A 56 -2.45 -1.21 -7.62
C THR A 56 -2.08 -2.28 -6.62
N LEU A 57 -2.11 -1.94 -5.33
CA LEU A 57 -1.81 -2.86 -4.24
C LEU A 57 -3.11 -3.21 -3.53
N SER A 58 -3.43 -4.51 -3.43
CA SER A 58 -4.42 -4.98 -2.46
C SER A 58 -3.74 -5.14 -1.12
N VAL A 59 -4.32 -4.55 -0.08
CA VAL A 59 -3.78 -4.62 1.28
C VAL A 59 -4.81 -5.15 2.28
N SER A 60 -4.29 -5.76 3.35
CA SER A 60 -5.12 -6.33 4.43
C SER A 60 -5.98 -5.25 5.12
N ARG A 61 -7.28 -5.53 5.23
CA ARG A 61 -8.26 -4.69 5.93
C ARG A 61 -7.90 -4.48 7.40
N ASP A 62 -7.54 -5.55 8.12
CA ASP A 62 -7.24 -5.51 9.56
C ASP A 62 -6.03 -4.61 9.88
N SER A 63 -5.12 -4.48 8.93
CA SER A 63 -3.94 -3.62 9.04
C SER A 63 -4.28 -2.16 8.75
N PHE A 64 -5.16 -1.95 7.77
CA PHE A 64 -5.51 -0.63 7.25
C PHE A 64 -6.51 0.11 8.15
N GLU A 65 -7.55 -0.55 8.68
CA GLU A 65 -8.57 0.10 9.53
C GLU A 65 -8.01 0.66 10.84
N LYS A 66 -6.85 0.16 11.28
CA LYS A 66 -6.15 0.69 12.46
C LYS A 66 -5.45 2.02 12.19
N VAL A 67 -5.32 2.42 10.91
CA VAL A 67 -4.64 3.64 10.50
C VAL A 67 -5.66 4.77 10.35
N ASN A 68 -5.76 5.64 11.35
CA ASN A 68 -6.61 6.83 11.32
C ASN A 68 -5.88 8.06 10.74
N GLU A 69 -5.27 7.90 9.57
CA GLU A 69 -4.49 8.96 8.92
C GLU A 69 -4.81 9.11 7.42
N LYS A 70 -4.69 10.34 6.92
CA LYS A 70 -4.73 10.63 5.48
C LYS A 70 -3.39 10.21 4.85
N LEU A 71 -3.35 9.02 4.25
CA LEU A 71 -2.13 8.47 3.64
C LEU A 71 -1.92 8.90 2.18
N TYR A 72 -2.92 9.46 1.51
CA TYR A 72 -2.79 9.88 0.11
C TYR A 72 -1.86 11.08 -0.06
N ASN A 73 -1.23 11.17 -1.24
CA ASN A 73 -0.21 12.14 -1.62
C ASN A 73 1.00 12.17 -0.67
N ARG A 74 1.37 11.03 -0.10
CA ARG A 74 2.51 10.88 0.81
C ARG A 74 3.40 9.70 0.43
N GLU A 75 4.69 9.85 0.71
CA GLU A 75 5.70 8.84 0.47
C GLU A 75 5.90 7.96 1.71
N PHE A 76 6.01 6.65 1.51
CA PHE A 76 6.24 5.65 2.54
C PHE A 76 7.35 4.69 2.14
N PHE A 77 7.99 4.11 3.15
CA PHE A 77 8.99 3.07 2.96
C PHE A 77 8.33 1.70 2.88
N ILE A 78 8.99 0.82 2.13
CA ILE A 78 8.67 -0.61 2.11
C ILE A 78 9.68 -1.37 2.96
N GLU A 79 9.17 -2.13 3.92
CA GLU A 79 9.91 -3.15 4.64
C GLU A 79 9.74 -4.49 3.93
N LYS A 80 10.87 -5.18 3.72
CA LYS A 80 10.92 -6.48 3.04
C LYS A 80 10.64 -7.60 4.02
N MET A 81 9.87 -8.60 3.57
CA MET A 81 9.69 -9.86 4.30
C MET A 81 10.95 -10.74 4.22
#